data_AF-A0A0M5M2E7-F1
#
_entry.id   AF-A0A0M5M2E7-F1
#
_cell.length_a   1.000
_cell.length_b   1.000
_cell.length_c   1.000
_cell.angle_alpha   90.00
_cell.angle_beta   90.00
_cell.angle_gamma   90.00
#
_symmetry.space_group_name_H-M   'P 1'
#
loop_
_entity.id
_entity.type
_entity.pdbx_description
1 polymer ?
#
loop_
_entity_poly.entity_id
_entity_poly.type
_entity_poly.pdbx_seq_one_letter_code
_entity_poly.pdbx_strand_id
1 'polypeptide(L)' 'MEPVPAGFLQAQSPLLTVTKGNPDAEELAAVTAVVLAMQSGADAAPELPPTRQWARRTQLNLAPKPGPGAWRRSVR' A
#
# COMPACT_ATOMS: atom_id res chain seq x y z
N MET A 1 38.27 -13.49 18.62
CA MET A 1 37.31 -12.42 18.30
C MET A 1 36.67 -12.81 16.98
N GLU A 2 35.58 -13.59 17.05
CA GLU A 2 34.87 -14.06 15.85
C GLU A 2 34.16 -12.88 15.17
N PRO A 3 34.17 -12.80 13.83
CA PRO A 3 33.41 -11.77 13.11
C PRO A 3 31.91 -12.08 13.20
N VAL A 4 31.14 -11.12 13.71
CA VAL A 4 29.67 -11.18 13.73
C VAL A 4 29.18 -11.33 12.27
N PRO A 5 28.31 -12.31 11.96
CA PRO A 5 27.82 -12.47 10.60
C PRO A 5 27.01 -11.24 10.19
N ALA A 6 27.44 -10.58 9.11
CA ALA A 6 26.71 -9.51 8.43
C ALA A 6 25.48 -10.10 7.71
N GLY A 7 24.53 -10.61 8.49
CA GLY A 7 23.38 -11.36 8.00
C GLY A 7 22.08 -10.58 8.04
N PHE A 8 22.01 -9.36 7.50
CA PHE A 8 20.71 -8.65 7.35
C PHE A 8 20.57 -7.84 6.05
N LEU A 9 21.62 -7.68 5.25
CA LEU A 9 21.61 -6.75 4.11
C LEU A 9 21.63 -7.50 2.78
N GLN A 10 20.68 -8.42 2.57
CA GLN A 10 20.26 -8.65 1.20
C GLN A 10 19.55 -7.36 0.77
N ALA A 11 20.09 -6.67 -0.24
CA ALA A 11 19.53 -5.43 -0.81
C ALA A 11 18.25 -5.73 -1.60
N GLN A 12 17.26 -6.34 -0.95
CA GLN A 12 15.90 -6.40 -1.41
C GLN A 12 15.29 -5.02 -1.20
N SER A 13 14.58 -4.51 -2.20
CA SER A 13 13.82 -3.27 -2.04
C SER A 13 12.86 -3.42 -0.84
N PRO A 14 12.81 -2.43 0.07
CA PRO A 14 11.99 -2.54 1.27
C PRO A 14 10.52 -2.71 0.89
N LEU A 15 9.82 -3.65 1.52
CA LEU A 15 8.41 -3.93 1.26
C LEU A 15 7.50 -2.73 1.57
N LEU A 16 7.88 -1.94 2.59
CA LEU A 16 7.17 -0.78 3.12
C LEU A 16 8.20 0.28 3.53
N THR A 17 7.87 1.57 3.45
CA THR A 17 8.74 2.66 3.92
C THR A 17 7.93 3.72 4.66
N VAL A 18 8.45 4.17 5.81
CA VAL A 18 7.86 5.26 6.59
C VAL A 18 8.37 6.58 6.02
N THR A 19 7.47 7.37 5.42
CA THR A 19 7.82 8.67 4.81
C THR A 19 7.73 9.85 5.78
N LYS A 20 7.06 9.66 6.93
CA LYS A 20 6.87 10.70 7.95
C LYS A 20 6.63 10.08 9.33
N GLY A 21 7.16 10.73 10.37
CA GLY A 21 7.03 10.29 11.77
C GLY A 21 8.14 9.34 12.21
N ASN A 22 8.10 8.93 13.48
CA ASN A 22 9.01 7.94 14.05
C ASN A 22 8.17 6.94 14.88
N PRO A 23 7.53 5.95 14.22
CA PRO A 23 6.67 5.01 14.89
C PRO A 23 7.45 4.12 15.85
N ASP A 24 6.78 3.66 16.90
CA ASP A 24 7.33 2.63 17.78
C ASP A 24 7.24 1.23 17.14
N ALA A 25 7.78 0.24 17.83
CA ALA A 25 7.82 -1.13 17.32
C ALA A 25 6.41 -1.74 17.26
N GLU A 26 5.55 -1.38 18.20
CA GLU A 26 4.17 -1.83 18.32
C GLU A 26 3.30 -1.35 17.15
N GLU A 27 3.43 -0.08 16.78
CA GLU A 27 2.75 0.53 15.63
C GLU A 27 3.21 -0.12 14.31
N LEU A 28 4.50 -0.37 14.14
CA LEU A 28 5.03 -1.08 12.98
C LEU A 28 4.51 -2.51 12.89
N ALA A 29 4.45 -3.22 14.02
CA ALA A 29 3.90 -4.57 14.08
C ALA A 29 2.40 -4.59 13.71
N ALA A 30 1.63 -3.61 14.21
CA ALA A 30 0.20 -3.49 13.92
C ALA A 30 -0.06 -3.27 12.42
N VAL A 31 0.66 -2.35 11.78
CA VAL A 31 0.52 -2.10 10.33
C VAL A 31 0.91 -3.34 9.53
N THR A 32 1.99 -4.02 9.91
CA THR A 32 2.44 -5.25 9.23
C THR A 32 1.41 -6.37 9.35
N ALA A 33 0.82 -6.56 10.54
CA ALA A 33 -0.24 -7.54 10.75
C ALA A 33 -1.47 -7.28 9.86
N VAL A 34 -1.87 -6.02 9.69
CA VAL A 34 -2.96 -5.63 8.79
C VAL A 34 -2.63 -5.96 7.33
N VAL A 35 -1.41 -5.65 6.87
CA VAL A 35 -0.96 -5.97 5.50
C VAL A 35 -1.00 -7.49 5.25
N LEU A 36 -0.51 -8.28 6.20
CA LEU A 36 -0.54 -9.74 6.11
C LEU A 36 -1.99 -10.28 6.11
N ALA A 37 -2.86 -9.71 6.93
CA ALA A 37 -4.28 -10.09 6.97
C ALA A 37 -4.97 -9.80 5.62
N MET A 38 -4.70 -8.65 4.99
CA MET A 38 -5.23 -8.33 3.66
C MET A 38 -4.76 -9.32 2.59
N GLN A 39 -3.52 -9.80 2.67
CA GLN A 39 -2.99 -10.79 1.73
C GLN A 39 -3.70 -12.15 1.88
N SER A 40 -4.13 -12.51 3.10
CA SER A 40 -4.83 -13.77 3.39
C SER A 40 -6.32 -13.75 2.99
N GLY A 41 -6.91 -12.56 2.84
CA GLY A 41 -8.33 -12.36 2.51
C GLY A 41 -8.64 -12.29 1.02
N ALA A 42 -7.70 -12.62 0.14
CA ALA A 42 -7.87 -12.59 -1.31
C ALA A 42 -8.68 -13.80 -1.84
N ASP A 43 -9.86 -14.03 -1.28
CA ASP A 43 -10.92 -14.69 -2.05
C ASP A 43 -11.37 -13.67 -3.10
N ALA A 44 -11.05 -13.97 -4.36
CA ALA A 44 -11.27 -13.11 -5.51
C ALA A 44 -12.76 -12.73 -5.63
N ALA A 45 -13.14 -11.59 -5.05
CA ALA A 45 -14.34 -10.89 -5.45
C ALA A 45 -14.21 -10.62 -6.97
N PRO A 46 -15.26 -10.87 -7.77
CA PRO A 46 -15.17 -10.66 -9.21
C PRO A 46 -14.74 -9.23 -9.49
N GLU A 47 -13.68 -9.10 -10.28
CA GLU A 47 -13.14 -7.81 -10.71
C GLU A 47 -14.22 -7.09 -11.52
N LEU A 48 -14.95 -6.18 -10.85
CA LEU A 48 -15.90 -5.34 -11.55
C LEU A 48 -15.09 -4.51 -12.55
N PRO A 49 -15.53 -4.42 -13.82
CA PRO A 49 -14.80 -3.65 -14.82
C PRO A 49 -14.57 -2.24 -14.27
N PRO A 50 -13.36 -1.68 -14.41
CA PRO A 50 -13.04 -0.37 -13.88
C PRO A 50 -14.12 0.59 -14.34
N THR A 51 -14.77 1.27 -13.38
CA THR A 51 -15.94 2.10 -13.69
C THR A 51 -15.56 3.01 -14.87
N ARG A 52 -16.33 2.97 -15.96
CA ARG A 52 -16.02 3.69 -17.22
C ARG A 52 -15.64 5.16 -17.00
N GLN A 53 -16.09 5.72 -15.87
CA GLN A 53 -15.79 7.06 -15.39
C GLN A 53 -14.29 7.30 -15.10
N TRP A 54 -13.56 6.35 -14.50
CA TRP A 54 -12.14 6.53 -14.20
C TRP A 54 -11.31 6.48 -15.48
N ALA A 55 -11.46 5.42 -16.29
CA ALA A 55 -10.75 5.25 -17.55
C ALA A 55 -10.96 6.46 -18.50
N ARG A 56 -12.21 6.95 -18.60
CA ARG A 56 -12.52 8.16 -19.38
C ARG A 56 -11.81 9.40 -18.84
N ARG A 57 -11.70 9.58 -17.52
CA ARG A 57 -11.04 10.74 -16.93
C ARG A 57 -9.53 10.72 -17.14
N THR A 58 -8.91 9.55 -17.07
CA THR A 58 -7.49 9.36 -17.36
C THR A 58 -7.19 9.67 -18.82
N GLN A 59 -8.01 9.15 -19.76
CA GLN A 59 -7.89 9.47 -21.20
C GLN A 59 -8.03 10.97 -21.50
N LEU A 60 -8.83 11.69 -20.71
CA LEU A 60 -9.07 13.13 -20.87
C LEU A 60 -8.12 14.02 -20.06
N ASN A 61 -7.11 13.45 -19.38
CA ASN A 61 -6.18 14.18 -18.51
C ASN A 61 -6.88 15.11 -17.50
N LEU A 62 -8.03 14.70 -16.97
CA LEU A 62 -8.82 15.52 -16.05
C LEU A 62 -8.24 15.52 -14.65
N ALA A 63 -7.88 16.70 -14.14
CA ALA A 63 -7.39 16.86 -12.77
C ALA A 63 -8.35 16.25 -11.74
N PRO A 64 -7.83 15.57 -10.70
CA PRO A 64 -8.65 15.04 -9.62
C PRO A 64 -9.39 16.19 -8.92
N LYS A 65 -10.68 15.99 -8.61
CA LYS A 65 -11.43 16.97 -7.82
C LYS A 65 -11.18 16.70 -6.33
N PRO A 66 -10.41 17.55 -5.63
CA PRO A 66 -10.21 17.41 -4.20
C PRO A 66 -11.54 17.62 -3.47
N GLY A 67 -11.70 16.97 -2.32
CA GLY A 67 -12.88 17.15 -1.48
C GLY A 67 -13.17 15.93 -0.60
N PRO A 68 -14.09 16.08 0.37
CA PRO A 68 -14.51 14.98 1.23
C PRO A 68 -14.96 13.76 0.40
N GLY A 69 -14.41 12.59 0.72
CA GLY A 69 -14.70 11.36 0.01
C GLY A 69 -14.00 11.18 -1.34
N ALA A 70 -13.13 12.11 -1.77
CA ALA A 70 -12.36 11.95 -3.02
C ALA A 70 -11.49 10.69 -3.02
N TRP A 71 -10.90 10.34 -1.87
CA TRP A 71 -10.08 9.14 -1.70
C TRP A 71 -10.86 7.83 -1.86
N ARG A 72 -12.16 7.81 -1.52
CA ARG A 72 -13.01 6.62 -1.67
C ARG A 72 -13.22 6.21 -3.12
N ARG A 73 -12.99 7.14 -4.05
CA ARG A 73 -13.09 6.91 -5.51
C ARG A 73 -11.82 6.31 -6.11
N SER A 74 -10.73 6.23 -5.35
CA SER A 74 -9.46 5.65 -5.79
C SER A 74 -9.25 4.19 -5.37
N VAL A 75 -10.09 3.69 -4.44
CA VAL A 75 -9.92 2.38 -3.78
C VAL A 75 -10.86 1.31 -4.36
N ARG A 76 -11.60 1.61 -5.43
CA ARG A 76 -12.57 0.68 -6.04
C ARG A 76 -12.26 0.43 -7.50
#